data_AF-A0A336M474-F1
#
_entry.id   AF-A0A336M474-F1
#
_cell.length_a   1.000
_cell.length_b   1.000
_cell.length_c   1.000
_cell.angle_alpha   90.00
_cell.angle_beta   90.00
_cell.angle_gamma   90.00
#
_symmetry.space_group_name_H-M   'P 1'
#
loop_
_entity.id
_entity.type
_entity.pdbx_description
1 polymer ?
#
loop_
_entity_poly.entity_id
_entity_poly.type
_entity_poly.pdbx_seq_one_letter_code
_entity_poly.pdbx_strand_id
1 'polypeptide(L)'
;MNSSFLEQTLMEENLFANNHKLESINLRGNYLSKLDLSVLNGLSSLMVLDLSKNRLQSLSVYKSPKIETLRELLVQDNQLTELNENMIVKKYPNLERMLIQRNSLQCERVEEMSQLFEEYEISMQEDEKNGQGRNQNIVGDVSCLSDRQWNSLSCETRFAAIRDEWMWLKTQMDAIDDEIEE
;
A
#
# COMPACT_ATOMS: atom_id res chain seq x y z
N MET A 1 26.31 10.94 14.62
CA MET A 1 25.89 11.37 13.27
C MET A 1 24.57 12.10 13.45
N ASN A 2 24.51 13.38 13.08
CA ASN A 2 23.38 14.27 13.40
C ASN A 2 22.11 13.90 12.62
N SER A 3 20.98 13.86 13.33
CA SER A 3 19.64 13.60 12.81
C SER A 3 19.17 14.57 11.71
N SER A 4 19.84 15.71 11.57
CA SER A 4 19.55 16.72 10.53
C SER A 4 20.05 16.34 9.13
N PHE A 5 20.91 15.33 8.98
CA PHE A 5 21.47 14.96 7.67
C PHE A 5 20.49 14.13 6.83
N LEU A 6 19.55 13.44 7.47
CA LEU A 6 18.52 12.63 6.79
C LEU A 6 17.22 13.40 6.53
N GLU A 7 16.95 14.51 7.24
CA GLU A 7 15.78 15.37 6.99
C GLU A 7 15.89 16.15 5.66
N GLN A 8 17.10 16.31 5.11
CA GLN A 8 17.38 16.98 3.83
C GLN A 8 18.00 16.06 2.77
N THR A 9 17.88 14.74 2.90
CA THR A 9 18.27 13.87 1.79
C THR A 9 17.19 13.94 0.71
N LEU A 10 17.28 14.98 -0.12
CA LEU A 10 16.86 14.87 -1.51
C LEU A 10 17.72 13.72 -2.07
N MET A 11 17.24 12.48 -1.95
CA MET A 11 17.91 11.35 -2.58
C MET A 11 17.94 11.69 -4.07
N GLU A 12 19.15 11.86 -4.61
CA GLU A 12 19.32 12.31 -5.98
C GLU A 12 18.52 11.38 -6.92
N GLU A 13 17.74 11.98 -7.82
CA GLU A 13 17.16 11.24 -8.95
C GLU A 13 18.35 10.52 -9.60
N ASN A 14 18.36 9.17 -9.60
CA ASN A 14 19.43 8.28 -10.08
C ASN A 14 20.44 7.74 -9.03
N LEU A 15 20.18 7.83 -7.73
CA LEU A 15 21.03 7.19 -6.69
C LEU A 15 21.34 5.71 -7.01
N PHE A 16 20.39 5.00 -7.61
CA PHE A 16 20.50 3.58 -7.94
C PHE A 16 20.55 3.28 -9.45
N ALA A 17 20.84 4.28 -10.30
CA ALA A 17 20.71 4.13 -11.74
C ALA A 17 21.51 2.97 -12.36
N ASN A 18 22.61 2.56 -11.72
CA ASN A 18 23.44 1.45 -12.18
C ASN A 18 23.27 0.16 -11.36
N ASN A 19 22.35 0.13 -10.39
CA ASN A 19 22.19 -0.99 -9.47
C ASN A 19 21.08 -1.95 -9.92
N HIS A 20 21.22 -2.44 -11.16
CA HIS A 20 20.21 -3.27 -11.82
C HIS A 20 20.01 -4.65 -11.18
N LYS A 21 20.89 -5.07 -10.27
CA LYS A 21 20.85 -6.39 -9.61
C LYS A 21 20.32 -6.33 -8.17
N LEU A 22 20.02 -5.13 -7.65
CA LEU A 22 19.54 -5.02 -6.28
C LEU A 22 18.10 -5.50 -6.18
N GLU A 23 17.89 -6.57 -5.42
CA GLU A 23 16.59 -7.22 -5.25
C GLU A 23 15.85 -6.77 -4.00
N SER A 24 16.56 -6.24 -3.00
CA SER A 24 15.94 -5.81 -1.73
C SER A 24 16.56 -4.52 -1.22
N ILE A 25 15.71 -3.57 -0.84
CA ILE A 25 16.08 -2.36 -0.11
C ILE A 25 15.39 -2.39 1.25
N ASN A 26 16.18 -2.33 2.31
CA ASN A 26 15.69 -2.22 3.67
C ASN A 26 16.10 -0.87 4.27
N LEU A 27 15.11 0.01 4.46
CA LEU A 27 15.23 1.30 5.14
C LEU A 27 14.37 1.33 6.42
N ARG A 28 14.05 0.17 6.97
CA ARG A 28 13.24 0.04 8.19
C ARG A 28 13.88 0.72 9.39
N GLY A 29 13.08 1.37 10.22
CA GLY A 29 13.55 1.92 11.49
C GLY A 29 14.38 3.20 11.35
N ASN A 30 14.24 3.92 10.25
CA ASN A 30 14.89 5.21 10.03
C ASN A 30 13.95 6.37 10.41
N TYR A 31 14.39 7.61 10.12
CA TYR A 31 13.66 8.84 10.45
C TYR A 31 13.09 9.54 9.22
N LEU A 32 12.79 8.80 8.15
CA LEU A 32 12.27 9.37 6.92
C LEU A 32 10.87 9.96 7.16
N SER A 33 10.67 11.23 6.79
CA SER A 33 9.40 11.94 6.95
C SER A 33 8.62 12.08 5.64
N LYS A 34 9.33 12.13 4.51
CA LYS A 34 8.78 12.15 3.16
C LYS A 34 9.70 11.35 2.25
N LEU A 35 9.14 10.66 1.26
CA LEU A 35 9.92 9.96 0.25
C LEU A 35 9.23 10.06 -1.11
N ASP A 36 10.00 10.40 -2.14
CA ASP A 36 9.60 10.29 -3.54
C ASP A 36 10.29 9.06 -4.14
N LEU A 37 9.52 8.14 -4.73
CA LEU A 37 10.03 6.89 -5.26
C LEU A 37 10.70 7.02 -6.65
N SER A 38 10.82 8.23 -7.21
CA SER A 38 11.71 8.51 -8.35
C SER A 38 13.16 8.07 -8.10
N VAL A 39 13.57 7.99 -6.83
CA VAL A 39 14.90 7.52 -6.41
C VAL A 39 15.17 6.08 -6.85
N LEU A 40 14.12 5.28 -7.06
CA LEU A 40 14.23 3.88 -7.47
C LEU A 40 14.60 3.70 -8.95
N ASN A 41 14.85 4.80 -9.68
CA ASN A 41 15.25 4.72 -11.08
C ASN A 41 16.50 3.84 -11.27
N GLY A 42 16.43 2.91 -12.23
CA GLY A 42 17.48 1.91 -12.52
C GLY A 42 17.38 0.60 -11.74
N LEU A 43 16.51 0.50 -10.73
CA LEU A 43 16.31 -0.72 -9.93
C LEU A 43 15.37 -1.73 -10.60
N SER A 44 15.78 -2.24 -11.76
CA SER A 44 14.96 -3.15 -12.57
C SER A 44 14.71 -4.53 -11.93
N SER A 45 15.51 -4.94 -10.96
CA SER A 45 15.38 -6.25 -10.28
C SER A 45 14.83 -6.15 -8.86
N LEU A 46 14.39 -4.97 -8.41
CA LEU A 46 13.91 -4.79 -7.04
C LEU A 46 12.63 -5.58 -6.80
N MET A 47 12.68 -6.49 -5.83
CA MET A 47 11.56 -7.34 -5.39
C MET A 47 10.95 -6.86 -4.07
N VAL A 48 11.77 -6.36 -3.14
CA VAL A 48 11.31 -5.96 -1.81
C VAL A 48 11.76 -4.56 -1.46
N LEU A 49 10.82 -3.70 -1.08
CA LEU A 49 11.08 -2.37 -0.52
C LEU A 49 10.48 -2.25 0.88
N ASP A 50 11.34 -2.25 1.89
CA ASP A 50 10.95 -2.08 3.29
C ASP A 50 11.22 -0.63 3.76
N LEU A 51 10.14 0.13 3.95
CA LEU A 51 10.11 1.49 4.48
C LEU A 51 9.44 1.55 5.86
N SER A 52 9.17 0.40 6.47
CA SER A 52 8.40 0.31 7.70
C SER A 52 9.11 0.94 8.90
N LYS A 53 8.38 1.30 9.95
CA LYS A 53 8.93 1.95 11.17
C LYS A 53 9.73 3.23 10.87
N ASN A 54 9.22 4.05 9.97
CA ASN A 54 9.73 5.39 9.70
C ASN A 54 8.75 6.45 10.27
N ARG A 55 8.82 7.69 9.78
CA ARG A 55 7.90 8.78 10.14
C ARG A 55 7.22 9.35 8.89
N LEU A 56 7.04 8.53 7.86
CA LEU A 56 6.57 8.97 6.56
C LEU A 56 5.15 9.52 6.69
N GLN A 57 4.98 10.79 6.37
CA GLN A 57 3.68 11.47 6.28
C GLN A 57 3.14 11.42 4.85
N SER A 58 4.04 11.33 3.86
CA SER A 58 3.71 11.25 2.43
C SER A 58 4.67 10.35 1.69
N LEU A 59 4.14 9.50 0.80
CA LEU A 59 4.89 8.66 -0.13
C LEU A 59 4.46 8.98 -1.58
N SER A 60 5.33 9.64 -2.34
CA SER A 60 5.04 10.00 -3.73
C SER A 60 5.47 8.88 -4.68
N VAL A 61 4.51 8.38 -5.46
CA VAL A 61 4.72 7.33 -6.49
C VAL A 61 4.64 7.86 -7.93
N TYR A 62 4.27 9.13 -8.12
CA TYR A 62 3.96 9.71 -9.44
C TYR A 62 5.13 9.61 -10.42
N LYS A 63 6.33 9.99 -9.96
CA LYS A 63 7.59 9.94 -10.72
C LYS A 63 8.34 8.61 -10.59
N SER A 64 7.79 7.63 -9.86
CA SER A 64 8.43 6.33 -9.72
C SER A 64 8.58 5.64 -11.08
N PRO A 65 9.67 4.91 -11.36
CA PRO A 65 9.72 4.01 -12.51
C PRO A 65 8.64 2.92 -12.38
N LYS A 66 8.28 2.31 -13.51
CA LYS A 66 7.50 1.07 -13.49
C LYS A 66 8.46 -0.05 -13.09
N ILE A 67 8.19 -0.75 -11.99
CA ILE A 67 9.04 -1.84 -11.47
C ILE A 67 8.20 -3.11 -11.46
N GLU A 68 8.30 -3.88 -12.55
CA GLU A 68 7.54 -5.12 -12.74
C GLU A 68 8.05 -6.27 -11.86
N THR A 69 9.23 -6.13 -11.27
CA THR A 69 9.84 -7.10 -10.37
C THR A 69 9.43 -6.92 -8.91
N LEU A 70 8.84 -5.78 -8.54
CA LEU A 70 8.47 -5.50 -7.16
C LEU A 70 7.33 -6.43 -6.72
N ARG A 71 7.53 -7.12 -5.60
CA ARG A 71 6.59 -8.07 -4.98
C ARG A 71 6.09 -7.58 -3.64
N GLU A 72 6.96 -6.94 -2.86
CA GLU A 72 6.62 -6.49 -1.51
C GLU A 72 6.94 -5.02 -1.30
N LEU A 73 5.93 -4.26 -0.85
CA LEU A 73 6.06 -2.87 -0.41
C LEU A 73 5.59 -2.74 1.04
N LEU A 74 6.54 -2.58 1.95
CA LEU A 74 6.26 -2.56 3.39
C LEU A 74 6.33 -1.11 3.90
N VAL A 75 5.19 -0.53 4.28
CA VAL A 75 5.08 0.86 4.76
C VAL A 75 4.36 0.97 6.10
N GLN A 76 4.16 -0.15 6.80
CA GLN A 76 3.55 -0.20 8.13
C GLN A 76 4.40 0.53 9.17
N ASP A 77 3.78 0.95 10.27
CA ASP A 77 4.42 1.77 11.32
C ASP A 77 4.95 3.12 10.78
N ASN A 78 4.10 3.89 10.12
CA ASN A 78 4.41 5.23 9.61
C ASN A 78 3.29 6.24 9.99
N GLN A 79 3.25 7.41 9.36
CA GLN A 79 2.29 8.49 9.63
C GLN A 79 1.53 8.88 8.36
N LEU A 80 1.38 7.95 7.41
CA LEU A 80 0.75 8.22 6.12
C LEU A 80 -0.73 8.54 6.33
N THR A 81 -1.17 9.65 5.74
CA THR A 81 -2.58 10.07 5.76
C THR A 81 -3.29 9.78 4.44
N GLU A 82 -2.52 9.58 3.37
CA GLU A 82 -3.00 9.28 2.04
C GLU A 82 -1.99 8.40 1.29
N LEU A 83 -2.51 7.64 0.34
CA LEU A 83 -1.78 6.89 -0.67
C LEU A 83 -2.52 7.05 -2.00
N ASN A 84 -1.83 6.81 -3.11
CA ASN A 84 -2.43 6.78 -4.44
C ASN A 84 -2.35 5.36 -4.99
N GLU A 85 -3.28 4.53 -4.55
CA GLU A 85 -3.44 3.11 -4.86
C GLU A 85 -3.51 2.83 -6.37
N ASN A 86 -4.23 3.66 -7.11
CA ASN A 86 -4.31 3.58 -8.58
C ASN A 86 -2.93 3.74 -9.24
N MET A 87 -2.09 4.64 -8.73
CA MET A 87 -0.73 4.81 -9.24
C MET A 87 0.17 3.65 -8.79
N ILE A 88 -0.02 3.11 -7.58
CA ILE A 88 0.74 1.97 -7.07
C ILE A 88 0.55 0.76 -7.98
N VAL A 89 -0.70 0.34 -8.25
CA VAL A 89 -0.98 -0.82 -9.12
C VAL A 89 -0.47 -0.60 -10.56
N LYS A 90 -0.52 0.64 -11.05
CA LYS A 90 0.01 0.99 -12.38
C LYS A 90 1.54 0.92 -12.47
N LYS A 91 2.24 1.33 -11.40
CA LYS A 91 3.72 1.37 -11.36
C LYS A 91 4.31 0.02 -10.97
N TYR A 92 3.62 -0.77 -10.16
CA TYR A 92 4.07 -2.05 -9.63
C TYR A 92 3.02 -3.13 -9.94
N PRO A 93 2.87 -3.51 -11.22
CA PRO A 93 1.75 -4.36 -11.66
C PRO A 93 1.79 -5.80 -11.14
N ASN A 94 2.93 -6.25 -10.60
CA ASN A 94 3.10 -7.60 -10.06
C ASN A 94 3.33 -7.57 -8.54
N LEU A 95 2.86 -6.51 -7.87
CA LEU A 95 2.93 -6.43 -6.42
C LEU A 95 2.05 -7.53 -5.83
N GLU A 96 2.59 -8.30 -4.88
CA GLU A 96 1.88 -9.41 -4.24
C GLU A 96 1.46 -9.03 -2.82
N ARG A 97 2.21 -8.13 -2.18
CA ARG A 97 1.99 -7.75 -0.78
C ARG A 97 2.29 -6.28 -0.53
N MET A 98 1.34 -5.61 0.14
CA MET A 98 1.51 -4.23 0.60
C MET A 98 1.03 -4.06 2.04
N LEU A 99 1.96 -3.84 2.97
CA LEU A 99 1.62 -3.68 4.39
C LEU A 99 1.50 -2.20 4.76
N ILE A 100 0.31 -1.79 5.22
CA ILE A 100 -0.03 -0.38 5.52
C ILE A 100 -0.49 -0.16 6.97
N GLN A 101 -0.46 -1.19 7.81
CA GLN A 101 -0.91 -1.17 9.20
C GLN A 101 -0.22 -0.05 10.00
N ARG A 102 -0.90 0.45 11.03
CA ARG A 102 -0.33 1.45 11.95
C ARG A 102 0.15 2.71 11.20
N ASN A 103 -0.70 3.21 10.30
CA ASN A 103 -0.63 4.54 9.67
C ASN A 103 -1.82 5.40 10.13
N SER A 104 -1.95 6.61 9.56
CA SER A 104 -3.02 7.58 9.87
C SER A 104 -4.03 7.70 8.71
N LEU A 105 -4.28 6.60 8.01
CA LEU A 105 -5.22 6.54 6.88
C LEU A 105 -6.66 6.57 7.40
N GLN A 106 -7.53 7.27 6.68
CA GLN A 106 -8.97 7.25 6.96
C GLN A 106 -9.57 5.92 6.51
N CYS A 107 -10.56 5.41 7.25
CA CYS A 107 -11.12 4.10 6.95
C CYS A 107 -11.83 4.03 5.58
N GLU A 108 -12.45 5.11 5.11
CA GLU A 108 -13.00 5.19 3.74
C GLU A 108 -11.93 4.92 2.68
N ARG A 109 -10.75 5.52 2.85
CA ARG A 109 -9.61 5.31 1.94
C ARG A 109 -9.10 3.87 2.02
N VAL A 110 -9.00 3.29 3.21
CA VAL A 110 -8.56 1.89 3.37
C VAL A 110 -9.55 0.92 2.71
N GLU A 111 -10.85 1.19 2.77
CA GLU A 111 -11.88 0.39 2.10
C GLU A 111 -11.77 0.47 0.57
N GLU A 112 -11.66 1.68 0.01
CA GLU A 112 -11.45 1.89 -1.43
C GLU A 112 -10.18 1.16 -1.92
N MET A 113 -9.09 1.26 -1.14
CA MET A 113 -7.85 0.53 -1.41
C MET A 113 -8.04 -0.98 -1.34
N SER A 114 -8.86 -1.47 -0.39
CA SER A 114 -9.12 -2.91 -0.21
C SER A 114 -9.79 -3.51 -1.43
N GLN A 115 -10.79 -2.83 -1.99
CA GLN A 115 -11.49 -3.29 -3.20
C GLN A 115 -10.54 -3.37 -4.39
N LEU A 116 -9.73 -2.32 -4.59
CA LEU A 116 -8.74 -2.32 -5.66
C LEU A 116 -7.69 -3.41 -5.47
N PHE A 117 -7.18 -3.58 -4.24
CA PHE A 117 -6.13 -4.56 -4.00
C PHE A 117 -6.66 -6.00 -4.10
N GLU A 118 -7.94 -6.24 -3.82
CA GLU A 118 -8.59 -7.52 -4.09
C GLU A 118 -8.70 -7.82 -5.60
N GLU A 119 -9.01 -6.82 -6.43
CA GLU A 119 -9.02 -6.95 -7.89
C GLU A 119 -7.63 -7.32 -8.45
N TYR A 120 -6.56 -6.81 -7.84
CA TYR A 120 -5.18 -7.04 -8.26
C TYR A 120 -4.47 -8.16 -7.47
N GLU A 121 -5.21 -8.93 -6.65
CA GLU A 121 -4.68 -10.01 -5.80
C GLU A 121 -3.53 -9.58 -4.85
N ILE A 122 -3.51 -8.31 -4.43
CA ILE A 122 -2.52 -7.74 -3.52
C ILE A 122 -2.95 -8.00 -2.06
N SER A 123 -2.14 -8.74 -1.32
CA SER A 123 -2.38 -8.96 0.11
C SER A 123 -1.97 -7.76 0.96
N MET A 124 -2.90 -7.28 1.81
CA MET A 124 -2.57 -6.32 2.86
C MET A 124 -2.26 -6.94 4.21
N GLN A 125 -2.32 -8.27 4.33
CA GLN A 125 -2.29 -8.94 5.62
C GLN A 125 -0.87 -9.11 6.18
N GLU A 126 -0.66 -8.77 7.46
CA GLU A 126 0.55 -9.19 8.20
C GLU A 126 0.54 -10.71 8.41
N ASP A 127 1.68 -11.40 8.24
CA ASP A 127 1.77 -12.85 8.53
C ASP A 127 1.36 -13.10 9.99
N GLU A 128 0.24 -13.82 10.17
CA GLU A 128 -0.45 -14.06 11.44
C GLU A 128 0.48 -14.44 12.60
N LYS A 129 1.01 -13.46 13.35
CA LYS A 129 1.74 -13.76 14.60
C LYS A 129 1.51 -12.85 15.79
N ASN A 130 0.70 -11.80 15.74
CA ASN A 130 0.41 -11.02 16.96
C ASN A 130 -1.01 -10.45 17.03
N GLY A 131 -1.88 -11.20 17.72
CA GLY A 131 -2.72 -10.67 18.80
C GLY A 131 -3.73 -9.56 18.48
N GLN A 132 -4.99 -9.97 18.35
CA GLN A 132 -6.21 -9.28 18.75
C GLN A 132 -6.02 -7.88 19.39
N GLY A 133 -6.03 -6.84 18.56
CA GLY A 133 -6.33 -5.49 18.99
C GLY A 133 -7.84 -5.26 18.96
N ARG A 134 -8.54 -5.48 20.07
CA ARG A 134 -9.92 -5.02 20.24
C ARG A 134 -9.93 -3.50 20.36
N ASN A 135 -10.02 -2.80 19.24
CA ASN A 135 -10.51 -1.42 19.21
C ASN A 135 -11.08 -1.10 17.83
N GLN A 136 -12.20 -0.39 17.84
CA GLN A 136 -13.02 -0.06 16.68
C GLN A 136 -12.20 0.78 15.68
N ASN A 137 -12.46 0.57 14.37
CA ASN A 137 -11.77 1.14 13.18
C ASN A 137 -10.69 0.23 12.56
N ILE A 138 -11.09 -0.97 12.18
CA ILE A 138 -10.26 -1.91 11.45
C ILE A 138 -10.99 -2.27 10.16
N VAL A 139 -10.32 -2.17 9.02
CA VAL A 139 -10.76 -2.71 7.73
C VAL A 139 -9.84 -3.90 7.42
N GLY A 140 -10.38 -5.12 7.46
CA GLY A 140 -9.57 -6.34 7.40
C GLY A 140 -8.66 -6.47 8.63
N ASP A 141 -7.34 -6.37 8.44
CA ASP A 141 -6.32 -6.32 9.50
C ASP A 141 -5.63 -4.94 9.59
N VAL A 142 -6.10 -3.95 8.82
CA VAL A 142 -5.55 -2.60 8.77
C VAL A 142 -6.28 -1.67 9.73
N SER A 143 -5.55 -1.15 10.71
CA SER A 143 -6.05 -0.09 11.60
C SER A 143 -6.18 1.25 10.86
N CYS A 144 -7.30 1.94 11.02
CA CYS A 144 -7.58 3.22 10.35
C CYS A 144 -8.21 4.27 11.30
N LEU A 145 -8.22 5.54 10.88
CA LEU A 145 -8.86 6.63 11.61
C LEU A 145 -10.35 6.69 11.25
N SER A 146 -11.24 6.65 12.26
CA SER A 146 -12.66 6.97 12.04
C SER A 146 -12.88 8.46 11.93
N ASP A 147 -13.79 8.86 11.05
CA ASP A 147 -14.39 10.18 11.12
C ASP A 147 -15.33 10.28 12.32
N ARG A 148 -15.54 11.48 12.87
CA ARG A 148 -16.41 11.70 14.05
C ARG A 148 -17.90 11.35 13.83
N GLN A 149 -18.29 10.87 12.64
CA GLN A 149 -19.63 10.37 12.30
C GLN A 149 -19.67 8.83 12.14
N TRP A 150 -18.53 8.14 12.30
CA TRP A 150 -18.41 6.69 12.16
C TRP A 150 -18.71 6.01 13.49
N ASN A 151 -19.92 5.46 13.63
CA ASN A 151 -20.24 4.50 14.68
C ASN A 151 -19.88 3.10 14.17
N SER A 152 -19.36 2.21 15.02
CA SER A 152 -18.92 0.86 14.60
C SER A 152 -19.97 0.04 13.83
N LEU A 153 -21.27 0.34 14.03
CA LEU A 153 -22.39 -0.27 13.33
C LEU A 153 -22.52 0.16 11.84
N SER A 154 -21.97 1.32 11.44
CA SER A 154 -22.08 1.82 10.06
C SER A 154 -21.05 1.22 9.10
N CYS A 155 -19.93 0.68 9.62
CA CYS A 155 -18.89 0.03 8.81
C CYS A 155 -19.39 -1.30 8.25
N GLU A 156 -20.06 -2.12 9.06
CA GLU A 156 -20.61 -3.40 8.62
C GLU A 156 -21.89 -3.22 7.78
N THR A 157 -22.77 -2.30 8.17
CA THR A 157 -24.14 -2.24 7.60
C THR A 157 -24.21 -1.48 6.27
N ARG A 158 -23.41 -0.43 6.07
CA ARG A 158 -23.50 0.43 4.87
C ARG A 158 -22.76 -0.16 3.67
N PHE A 159 -21.79 -1.05 3.93
CA PHE A 159 -20.88 -1.59 2.92
C PHE A 159 -21.08 -3.07 2.60
N ALA A 160 -21.80 -3.85 3.43
CA ALA A 160 -22.29 -5.16 3.00
C ALA A 160 -23.07 -5.05 1.68
N ALA A 161 -23.89 -4.01 1.53
CA ALA A 161 -24.62 -3.74 0.31
C ALA A 161 -23.71 -3.48 -0.90
N ILE A 162 -22.64 -2.68 -0.74
CA ILE A 162 -21.72 -2.34 -1.85
C ILE A 162 -20.86 -3.55 -2.22
N ARG A 163 -20.32 -4.28 -1.24
CA ARG A 163 -19.54 -5.50 -1.47
C ARG A 163 -20.37 -6.59 -2.15
N ASP A 164 -21.62 -6.78 -1.72
CA ASP A 164 -22.50 -7.78 -2.31
C ASP A 164 -22.88 -7.38 -3.75
N GLU A 165 -23.09 -6.09 -4.02
CA GLU A 165 -23.35 -5.54 -5.36
C GLU A 165 -22.13 -5.67 -6.28
N TRP A 166 -20.92 -5.41 -5.76
CA TRP A 166 -19.65 -5.60 -6.48
C TRP A 166 -19.37 -7.08 -6.78
N MET A 167 -19.55 -7.98 -5.82
CA MET A 167 -19.39 -9.43 -6.04
C MET A 167 -20.39 -9.95 -7.07
N TRP A 168 -21.63 -9.44 -7.06
CA TRP A 168 -22.62 -9.77 -8.07
C TRP A 168 -22.19 -9.29 -9.47
N LEU A 169 -21.74 -8.04 -9.60
CA LEU A 169 -21.25 -7.49 -10.87
C LEU A 169 -20.02 -8.25 -11.39
N LYS A 170 -19.06 -8.58 -10.51
CA LYS A 170 -17.87 -9.37 -10.86
C LYS A 170 -18.25 -10.76 -11.36
N THR A 171 -19.17 -11.44 -10.67
CA THR A 171 -19.67 -12.76 -11.10
C THR A 171 -20.36 -12.70 -12.46
N GLN A 172 -21.06 -11.61 -12.77
CA GLN A 172 -21.67 -11.41 -14.10
C GLN A 172 -20.62 -11.12 -15.17
N MET A 173 -19.56 -10.37 -14.86
CA MET A 173 -18.46 -10.09 -15.79
C MET A 173 -17.65 -11.35 -16.10
N ASP A 174 -17.27 -12.12 -15.08
CA ASP A 174 -16.54 -13.38 -15.25
C ASP A 174 -17.35 -14.39 -16.10
N ALA A 175 -18.67 -14.46 -15.89
CA ALA A 175 -19.55 -15.30 -16.70
C ALA A 175 -19.70 -14.84 -18.15
N ILE A 176 -19.53 -13.54 -18.44
CA ILE A 176 -19.55 -13.00 -19.80
C ILE A 176 -18.22 -13.30 -20.51
N ASP A 177 -17.09 -13.23 -19.80
CA ASP A 177 -15.78 -13.57 -20.39
C ASP A 177 -15.69 -15.06 -20.75
N ASP A 178 -16.28 -15.95 -19.94
CA ASP A 178 -16.38 -17.39 -20.24
C ASP A 178 -17.26 -17.71 -21.48
N GLU A 179 -18.30 -16.91 -21.76
CA GLU A 179 -19.15 -17.08 -22.96
C GLU A 179 -18.51 -16.55 -24.26
N ILE A 180 -17.46 -15.73 -24.16
CA ILE A 180 -16.77 -15.14 -25.31
C ILE A 180 -15.59 -16.02 -25.79
N GLU A 181 -15.15 -16.98 -24.98
CA GLU A 181 -14.08 -17.94 -25.33
C GLU A 181 -14.57 -19.29 -25.93
N GLU A 182 -15.89 -19.52 -26.08
CA GLU A 182 -16.48 -20.66 -26.84
C GLU A 182 -16.90 -20.31 -28.28
#